data_AF-A0A2E9QAH0-F1
#
_entry.id   AF-A0A2E9QAH0-F1
#
_cell.length_a   1.000
_cell.length_b   1.000
_cell.length_c   1.000
_cell.angle_alpha   90.00
_cell.angle_beta   90.00
_cell.angle_gamma   90.00
#
_symmetry.space_group_name_H-M   'P 1'
#
loop_
_entity.id
_entity.type
_entity.pdbx_description
1 polymer ?
#
loop_
_entity_poly.entity_id
_entity_poly.type
_entity_poly.pdbx_seq_one_letter_code
_entity_poly.pdbx_strand_id
1 'polypeptide(L)'
;MKRWCSTQGAHRTEPAAHSPGGQASKSWDASVRIPTPKLRHRALVAALASILALTILLPEKVRAGEPHSIWPEVVLPGYNAFRNESYLSAGLLMAGRLLTLYGAYYFHVRHVNYASAARAARLGDAYYGPGLQYADPYSGDFLSSQEMENRSGRAQNYSHISIALHLGLMGAGLFQGYRIQQELQEQNLKKLEIQSAGRNSPGLSFGHTWVVQF
;
A
#
# COMPACT_ATOMS: atom_id res chain seq x y z
N MET A 1 -51.31 17.81 -24.46
CA MET A 1 -52.72 17.62 -24.04
C MET A 1 -53.32 16.46 -24.83
N LYS A 2 -54.33 15.74 -24.27
CA LYS A 2 -54.87 14.44 -24.75
C LYS A 2 -53.83 13.30 -24.54
N ARG A 3 -54.07 12.12 -23.92
CA ARG A 3 -55.23 11.18 -23.75
C ARG A 3 -55.70 10.58 -25.09
N TRP A 4 -55.99 9.28 -25.27
CA TRP A 4 -56.15 8.10 -24.38
C TRP A 4 -55.48 6.86 -25.08
N CYS A 5 -55.49 5.57 -24.69
CA CYS A 5 -56.11 4.74 -23.62
C CYS A 5 -54.98 3.90 -22.92
N SER A 6 -55.14 3.01 -21.92
CA SER A 6 -56.26 2.33 -21.23
C SER A 6 -56.76 0.97 -21.78
N THR A 7 -56.09 -0.15 -21.42
CA THR A 7 -56.65 -1.52 -21.40
C THR A 7 -56.24 -2.26 -20.12
N GLN A 8 -57.15 -3.05 -19.54
CA GLN A 8 -56.95 -3.83 -18.31
C GLN A 8 -56.99 -5.35 -18.59
N GLY A 9 -56.39 -6.13 -17.69
CA GLY A 9 -56.92 -7.45 -17.32
C GLY A 9 -56.37 -8.68 -18.05
N ALA A 10 -55.55 -9.46 -17.32
CA ALA A 10 -55.42 -10.89 -17.54
C ALA A 10 -55.00 -11.56 -16.20
N HIS A 11 -55.88 -12.40 -15.63
CA HIS A 11 -55.50 -13.26 -14.49
C HIS A 11 -54.70 -14.48 -15.00
N ARG A 12 -53.63 -14.83 -14.27
CA ARG A 12 -53.12 -16.21 -14.12
C ARG A 12 -52.78 -16.38 -12.64
N THR A 13 -53.34 -17.31 -11.86
CA THR A 13 -53.45 -18.77 -12.02
C THR A 13 -52.10 -19.51 -12.01
N GLU A 14 -51.49 -19.53 -10.83
CA GLU A 14 -50.96 -20.78 -10.25
C GLU A 14 -52.13 -21.78 -10.06
N PRO A 15 -51.93 -23.12 -9.97
CA PRO A 15 -50.82 -23.75 -9.23
C PRO A 15 -50.20 -25.06 -9.78
N ALA A 16 -49.23 -25.55 -9.01
CA ALA A 16 -48.85 -26.96 -8.83
C ALA A 16 -48.39 -27.79 -10.05
N ALA A 17 -47.08 -28.02 -10.12
CA ALA A 17 -46.50 -29.20 -10.75
C ALA A 17 -45.80 -30.07 -9.68
N HIS A 18 -46.17 -31.34 -9.58
CA HIS A 18 -45.46 -32.30 -8.72
C HIS A 18 -44.07 -32.60 -9.27
N SER A 19 -43.07 -32.73 -8.38
CA SER A 19 -41.74 -33.22 -8.72
C SER A 19 -41.40 -34.46 -7.88
N PRO A 20 -41.34 -35.66 -8.48
CA PRO A 20 -40.97 -36.88 -7.78
C PRO A 20 -39.50 -37.29 -7.99
N GLY A 21 -38.79 -37.53 -6.88
CA GLY A 21 -37.71 -38.53 -6.78
C GLY A 21 -36.49 -38.39 -7.71
N GLY A 22 -35.46 -37.66 -7.26
CA GLY A 22 -34.09 -37.75 -7.79
C GLY A 22 -33.07 -37.73 -6.65
N GLN A 23 -32.63 -38.91 -6.18
CA GLN A 23 -31.67 -39.00 -5.07
C GLN A 23 -30.21 -39.02 -5.54
N ALA A 24 -29.35 -38.43 -4.69
CA ALA A 24 -27.94 -38.76 -4.48
C ALA A 24 -26.96 -38.67 -5.68
N SER A 25 -26.20 -37.57 -5.71
CA SER A 25 -24.75 -37.65 -5.91
C SER A 25 -24.04 -37.25 -4.61
N LYS A 26 -23.20 -38.15 -4.08
CA LYS A 26 -22.30 -37.88 -2.94
C LYS A 26 -20.97 -37.32 -3.46
N SER A 27 -20.22 -36.68 -2.55
CA SER A 27 -18.87 -36.12 -2.74
C SER A 27 -18.78 -34.91 -3.68
N TRP A 28 -17.92 -33.92 -3.44
CA TRP A 28 -16.77 -33.88 -2.51
C TRP A 28 -16.84 -32.70 -1.53
N ASP A 29 -16.73 -32.98 -0.23
CA ASP A 29 -16.49 -31.97 0.82
C ASP A 29 -15.02 -31.47 0.82
N ALA A 30 -14.52 -31.10 -0.36
CA ALA A 30 -13.27 -30.39 -0.52
C ALA A 30 -13.48 -28.89 -0.21
N SER A 31 -13.97 -28.59 1.01
CA SER A 31 -14.18 -27.22 1.50
C SER A 31 -12.84 -26.55 1.84
N VAL A 32 -12.03 -26.32 0.80
CA VAL A 32 -10.91 -25.38 0.81
C VAL A 32 -11.49 -24.03 1.19
N ARG A 33 -11.39 -23.68 2.48
CA ARG A 33 -11.87 -22.41 3.01
C ARG A 33 -10.93 -21.30 2.53
N ILE A 34 -11.07 -20.91 1.27
CA ILE A 34 -10.42 -19.73 0.70
C ILE A 34 -10.75 -18.58 1.66
N PRO A 35 -9.76 -18.03 2.42
CA PRO A 35 -10.08 -17.10 3.47
C PRO A 35 -10.67 -15.84 2.83
N THR A 36 -11.92 -15.56 3.21
CA THR A 36 -12.75 -14.51 2.60
C THR A 36 -12.01 -13.17 2.63
N PRO A 37 -12.25 -12.26 1.66
CA PRO A 37 -11.47 -11.03 1.56
C PRO A 37 -11.50 -10.19 2.84
N LYS A 38 -12.62 -10.22 3.58
CA LYS A 38 -12.78 -9.61 4.91
C LYS A 38 -11.77 -10.12 5.95
N LEU A 39 -11.44 -11.42 5.93
CA LEU A 39 -10.46 -12.03 6.84
C LEU A 39 -9.03 -11.63 6.47
N ARG A 40 -8.70 -11.62 5.18
CA ARG A 40 -7.39 -11.18 4.67
C ARG A 40 -7.13 -9.71 4.99
N HIS A 41 -8.12 -8.84 4.82
CA HIS A 41 -8.01 -7.42 5.20
C HIS A 41 -7.79 -7.26 6.72
N ARG A 42 -8.52 -7.99 7.56
CA ARG A 42 -8.33 -7.92 9.02
C ARG A 42 -6.94 -8.40 9.46
N ALA A 43 -6.43 -9.49 8.89
CA ALA A 43 -5.08 -9.96 9.18
C ALA A 43 -4.00 -8.95 8.75
N LEU A 44 -4.16 -8.33 7.58
CA LEU A 44 -3.21 -7.34 7.06
C LEU A 44 -3.27 -6.02 7.87
N VAL A 45 -4.45 -5.53 8.22
CA VAL A 45 -4.61 -4.35 9.11
C VAL A 45 -4.05 -4.63 10.51
N ALA A 46 -4.25 -5.84 11.05
CA ALA A 46 -3.64 -6.23 12.32
C ALA A 46 -2.10 -6.25 12.22
N ALA A 47 -1.53 -6.83 11.17
CA ALA A 47 -0.08 -6.83 10.94
C ALA A 47 0.48 -5.40 10.80
N LEU A 48 -0.20 -4.51 10.08
CA LEU A 48 0.16 -3.09 9.98
C LEU A 48 0.12 -2.39 11.34
N ALA A 49 -0.90 -2.64 12.15
CA ALA A 49 -1.00 -2.11 13.50
C ALA A 49 0.09 -2.66 14.43
N SER A 50 0.45 -3.95 14.31
CA SER A 50 1.56 -4.56 15.05
C SER A 50 2.92 -3.99 14.65
N ILE A 51 3.15 -3.73 13.37
CA ILE A 51 4.38 -3.08 12.87
C ILE A 51 4.47 -1.63 13.38
N LEU A 52 3.36 -0.88 13.32
CA LEU A 52 3.28 0.48 13.84
C LEU A 52 3.54 0.53 15.36
N ALA A 53 2.95 -0.38 16.12
CA ALA A 53 3.20 -0.54 17.55
C ALA A 53 4.65 -0.90 17.85
N LEU A 54 5.26 -1.79 17.05
CA LEU A 54 6.67 -2.16 17.17
C LEU A 54 7.59 -0.95 16.94
N THR A 55 7.30 -0.08 15.96
CA THR A 55 8.07 1.16 15.76
C THR A 55 7.93 2.21 16.87
N ILE A 56 6.91 2.10 17.73
CA ILE A 56 6.76 2.93 18.94
C ILE A 56 7.55 2.30 20.12
N LEU A 57 7.94 1.02 20.01
CA LEU A 57 8.51 0.20 21.08
C LEU A 57 9.97 -0.24 20.85
N LEU A 58 10.71 0.40 19.92
CA LEU A 58 12.17 0.23 19.80
C LEU A 58 12.95 1.44 20.37
N PRO A 59 13.25 1.46 21.68
CA PRO A 59 14.25 2.35 22.25
C PRO A 59 15.65 1.72 22.16
N GLU A 60 16.29 1.75 20.99
CA GLU A 60 17.71 1.39 20.89
C GLU A 60 18.54 2.50 20.22
N LYS A 61 19.58 2.94 20.93
CA LYS A 61 20.48 4.02 20.50
C LYS A 61 21.26 3.59 19.26
N VAL A 62 20.89 4.12 18.10
CA VAL A 62 21.70 4.02 16.88
C VAL A 62 23.09 4.59 17.17
N ARG A 63 24.13 3.74 17.10
CA ARG A 63 25.49 4.11 17.49
C ARG A 63 26.03 5.22 16.58
N ALA A 64 26.47 6.32 17.19
CA ALA A 64 27.25 7.35 16.52
C ALA A 64 28.58 6.75 16.04
N GLY A 65 28.67 6.44 14.75
CA GLY A 65 29.84 5.81 14.13
C GLY A 65 29.56 5.12 12.79
N GLU A 66 28.33 4.67 12.54
CA GLU A 66 28.00 4.02 11.26
C GLU A 66 27.91 5.01 10.08
N PRO A 67 28.36 4.59 8.87
CA PRO A 67 28.29 5.42 7.67
C PRO A 67 26.85 5.76 7.31
N HIS A 68 26.61 7.03 6.95
CA HIS A 68 25.29 7.48 6.56
C HIS A 68 24.99 7.05 5.13
N SER A 69 24.02 6.14 4.99
CA SER A 69 23.53 5.60 3.74
C SER A 69 22.04 5.89 3.64
N ILE A 70 21.62 6.52 2.54
CA ILE A 70 20.21 6.79 2.24
C ILE A 70 19.46 5.57 1.72
N TRP A 71 20.17 4.53 1.28
CA TRP A 71 19.63 3.35 0.63
C TRP A 71 18.69 2.47 1.49
N PRO A 72 18.85 2.33 2.84
CA PRO A 72 17.93 1.53 3.65
C PRO A 72 16.48 2.03 3.57
N GLU A 73 16.26 3.34 3.36
CA GLU A 73 14.93 3.94 3.18
C GLU A 73 14.14 3.32 2.02
N VAL A 74 14.82 2.80 0.98
CA VAL A 74 14.15 2.09 -0.13
C VAL A 74 13.35 0.89 0.41
N VAL A 75 13.96 0.13 1.32
CA VAL A 75 13.47 -1.14 1.87
C VAL A 75 12.69 -0.96 3.18
N LEU A 76 13.11 -0.01 4.01
CA LEU A 76 12.58 0.31 5.33
C LEU A 76 12.04 1.75 5.35
N PRO A 77 10.75 1.96 5.02
CA PRO A 77 10.12 3.27 5.07
C PRO A 77 10.32 4.00 6.40
N GLY A 78 10.76 5.26 6.35
CA GLY A 78 10.99 6.11 7.51
C GLY A 78 12.32 5.86 8.24
N TYR A 79 13.20 4.96 7.78
CA TYR A 79 14.50 4.69 8.40
C TYR A 79 15.34 5.97 8.61
N ASN A 80 15.38 6.84 7.61
CA ASN A 80 16.12 8.10 7.68
C ASN A 80 15.58 9.04 8.77
N ALA A 81 14.26 9.02 8.98
CA ALA A 81 13.59 9.82 9.99
C ALA A 81 13.71 9.19 11.40
N PHE A 82 13.67 7.87 11.54
CA PHE A 82 13.93 7.17 12.80
C PHE A 82 15.36 7.43 13.31
N ARG A 83 16.38 7.39 12.43
CA ARG A 83 17.77 7.73 12.80
C ARG A 83 17.97 9.17 13.27
N ASN A 84 17.10 10.09 12.85
CA ASN A 84 17.15 11.51 13.20
C ASN A 84 16.19 11.86 14.36
N GLU A 85 15.87 10.88 15.23
CA GLU A 85 14.95 11.01 16.38
C GLU A 85 13.56 11.58 16.01
N SER A 86 13.20 11.56 14.73
CA SER A 86 12.03 12.25 14.17
C SER A 86 10.84 11.28 14.05
N TYR A 87 10.60 10.52 15.13
CA TYR A 87 9.69 9.36 15.19
C TYR A 87 8.30 9.60 14.58
N LEU A 88 7.72 10.79 14.77
CA LEU A 88 6.43 11.14 14.18
C LEU A 88 6.48 11.14 12.64
N SER A 89 7.48 11.79 12.04
CA SER A 89 7.67 11.80 10.58
C SER A 89 8.01 10.41 10.03
N ALA A 90 8.76 9.62 10.80
CA ALA A 90 9.11 8.26 10.44
C ALA A 90 7.89 7.33 10.40
N GLY A 91 7.06 7.36 11.44
CA GLY A 91 5.78 6.63 11.50
C GLY A 91 4.80 7.08 10.42
N LEU A 92 4.73 8.38 10.10
CA LEU A 92 3.89 8.90 9.01
C LEU A 92 4.36 8.44 7.62
N LEU A 93 5.67 8.50 7.34
CA LEU A 93 6.24 7.97 6.09
C LEU A 93 6.02 6.46 5.97
N MET A 94 6.19 5.71 7.06
CA MET A 94 5.99 4.27 7.10
C MET A 94 4.52 3.89 6.88
N ALA A 95 3.60 4.46 7.67
CA ALA A 95 2.17 4.22 7.53
C ALA A 95 1.66 4.64 6.14
N GLY A 96 2.13 5.78 5.61
CA GLY A 96 1.79 6.27 4.27
C GLY A 96 2.28 5.34 3.16
N ARG A 97 3.54 4.86 3.22
CA ARG A 97 4.06 3.90 2.23
C ARG A 97 3.38 2.54 2.31
N LEU A 98 3.05 2.05 3.51
CA LEU A 98 2.30 0.81 3.68
C LEU A 98 0.85 0.92 3.18
N LEU A 99 0.16 2.05 3.46
CA LEU A 99 -1.20 2.31 3.00
C LEU A 99 -1.29 2.46 1.47
N THR A 100 -0.33 3.17 0.86
CA THR A 100 -0.26 3.34 -0.60
C THR A 100 0.10 2.04 -1.33
N LEU A 101 1.01 1.23 -0.78
CA LEU A 101 1.33 -0.10 -1.30
C LEU A 101 0.11 -1.03 -1.23
N TYR A 102 -0.60 -1.03 -0.10
CA TYR A 102 -1.85 -1.77 0.06
C TYR A 102 -2.92 -1.30 -0.92
N GLY A 103 -3.08 0.02 -1.10
CA GLY A 103 -4.00 0.62 -2.07
C GLY A 103 -3.70 0.15 -3.49
N ALA A 104 -2.44 0.22 -3.93
CA ALA A 104 -1.99 -0.24 -5.23
C ALA A 104 -2.37 -1.72 -5.46
N TYR A 105 -2.01 -2.61 -4.53
CA TYR A 105 -2.36 -4.03 -4.61
C TYR A 105 -3.88 -4.27 -4.64
N TYR A 106 -4.63 -3.63 -3.75
CA TYR A 106 -6.09 -3.77 -3.63
C TYR A 106 -6.82 -3.32 -4.89
N PHE A 107 -6.45 -2.18 -5.45
CA PHE A 107 -7.04 -1.66 -6.68
C PHE A 107 -6.58 -2.42 -7.92
N HIS A 108 -5.34 -2.91 -7.97
CA HIS A 108 -4.88 -3.81 -9.04
C HIS A 108 -5.67 -5.11 -9.09
N VAL A 109 -5.88 -5.79 -7.96
CA VAL A 109 -6.71 -7.01 -7.90
C VAL A 109 -8.15 -6.74 -8.34
N ARG A 110 -8.72 -5.59 -7.97
CA ARG A 110 -10.04 -5.16 -8.47
C ARG A 110 -10.06 -4.93 -9.97
N HIS A 111 -9.05 -4.27 -10.53
CA HIS A 111 -8.91 -4.09 -11.98
C HIS A 111 -8.87 -5.43 -12.72
N VAL A 112 -8.02 -6.37 -12.28
CA VAL A 112 -7.91 -7.70 -12.91
C VAL A 112 -9.26 -8.43 -12.92
N ASN A 113 -10.00 -8.42 -11.80
CA ASN A 113 -11.29 -9.10 -11.69
C ASN A 113 -12.40 -8.42 -12.51
N TYR A 114 -12.48 -7.08 -12.53
CA TYR A 114 -13.44 -6.39 -13.40
C TYR A 114 -13.05 -6.52 -14.89
N ALA A 115 -11.76 -6.58 -15.22
CA ALA A 115 -11.28 -6.79 -16.59
C ALA A 115 -11.51 -8.23 -17.10
N SER A 116 -11.52 -9.25 -16.24
CA SER A 116 -11.94 -10.61 -16.63
C SER A 116 -13.47 -10.67 -16.76
N ALA A 117 -14.22 -10.12 -15.81
CA ALA A 117 -15.68 -10.08 -15.85
C ALA A 117 -16.22 -9.31 -17.08
N ALA A 118 -15.68 -8.13 -17.40
CA ALA A 118 -16.07 -7.37 -18.59
C ALA A 118 -15.79 -8.10 -19.91
N ARG A 119 -14.70 -8.90 -19.98
CA ARG A 119 -14.42 -9.75 -21.16
C ARG A 119 -15.38 -10.93 -21.27
N ALA A 120 -15.73 -11.57 -20.16
CA ALA A 120 -16.75 -12.63 -20.14
C ALA A 120 -18.14 -12.08 -20.51
N ALA A 121 -18.50 -10.90 -19.99
CA ALA A 121 -19.75 -10.21 -20.30
C ALA A 121 -19.85 -9.86 -21.80
N ARG A 122 -18.78 -9.32 -22.41
CA ARG A 122 -18.71 -9.07 -23.87
C ARG A 122 -18.87 -10.33 -24.72
N LEU A 123 -18.32 -11.47 -24.27
CA LEU A 123 -18.53 -12.76 -24.96
C LEU A 123 -19.98 -13.25 -24.82
N GLY A 124 -20.62 -12.99 -23.68
CA GLY A 124 -22.06 -13.19 -23.50
C GLY A 124 -22.90 -12.33 -24.43
N ASP A 125 -22.63 -11.02 -24.48
CA ASP A 125 -23.35 -10.06 -25.34
C ASP A 125 -23.21 -10.42 -26.82
N ALA A 126 -22.05 -10.96 -27.23
CA ALA A 126 -21.79 -11.41 -28.60
C ALA A 126 -22.50 -12.72 -28.98
N TYR A 127 -22.86 -13.56 -28.00
CA TYR A 127 -23.50 -14.87 -28.23
C TYR A 127 -25.02 -14.83 -28.03
N TYR A 128 -25.50 -14.11 -27.01
CA TYR A 128 -26.91 -14.03 -26.62
C TYR A 128 -27.60 -12.72 -27.04
N GLY A 129 -26.83 -11.72 -27.49
CA GLY A 129 -27.32 -10.38 -27.83
C GLY A 129 -27.02 -9.34 -26.72
N PRO A 130 -26.90 -8.06 -27.08
CA PRO A 130 -26.50 -7.00 -26.17
C PRO A 130 -27.61 -6.60 -25.18
N GLY A 131 -27.21 -6.08 -24.02
CA GLY A 131 -28.14 -5.56 -23.00
C GLY A 131 -28.43 -6.53 -21.85
N LEU A 132 -27.78 -7.70 -21.84
CA LEU A 132 -27.76 -8.57 -20.68
C LEU A 132 -26.98 -7.94 -19.51
N GLN A 133 -27.28 -8.40 -18.30
CA GLN A 133 -26.60 -8.01 -17.07
C GLN A 133 -25.94 -9.21 -16.42
N TYR A 134 -24.75 -9.02 -15.89
CA TYR A 134 -23.87 -10.04 -15.35
C TYR A 134 -23.55 -9.72 -13.89
N ALA A 135 -23.38 -10.73 -13.04
CA ALA A 135 -23.18 -10.51 -11.61
C ALA A 135 -21.85 -9.79 -11.30
N ASP A 136 -21.90 -8.76 -10.46
CA ASP A 136 -20.72 -8.04 -9.96
C ASP A 136 -19.91 -8.96 -9.01
N PRO A 137 -18.60 -9.17 -9.24
CA PRO A 137 -17.76 -10.05 -8.43
C PRO A 137 -17.49 -9.56 -6.98
N TYR A 138 -18.06 -8.42 -6.56
CA TYR A 138 -17.87 -7.80 -5.25
C TYR A 138 -19.15 -7.33 -4.56
N SER A 139 -20.12 -6.75 -5.28
CA SER A 139 -21.34 -6.19 -4.66
C SER A 139 -22.56 -7.11 -4.70
N GLY A 140 -22.60 -8.09 -5.61
CA GLY A 140 -23.78 -8.94 -5.81
C GLY A 140 -24.92 -8.26 -6.60
N ASP A 141 -24.71 -7.01 -7.05
CA ASP A 141 -25.55 -6.37 -8.06
C ASP A 141 -25.39 -7.08 -9.42
N PHE A 142 -26.25 -6.75 -10.38
CA PHE A 142 -26.06 -7.09 -11.79
C PHE A 142 -25.64 -5.83 -12.57
N LEU A 143 -24.74 -5.98 -13.53
CA LEU A 143 -24.14 -4.88 -14.31
C LEU A 143 -24.04 -5.23 -15.79
N SER A 144 -24.15 -4.21 -16.64
CA SER A 144 -23.77 -4.33 -18.05
C SER A 144 -22.25 -4.53 -18.23
N SER A 145 -21.86 -5.09 -19.38
CA SER A 145 -20.44 -5.23 -19.78
C SER A 145 -19.69 -3.89 -19.78
N GLN A 146 -20.35 -2.80 -20.18
CA GLN A 146 -19.77 -1.45 -20.17
C GLN A 146 -19.58 -0.91 -18.76
N GLU A 147 -20.48 -1.19 -17.81
CA GLU A 147 -20.30 -0.80 -16.41
C GLU A 147 -19.17 -1.57 -15.73
N MET A 148 -18.98 -2.85 -16.07
CA MET A 148 -17.84 -3.64 -15.60
C MET A 148 -16.51 -3.08 -16.13
N GLU A 149 -16.44 -2.70 -17.42
CA GLU A 149 -15.27 -2.00 -17.97
C GLU A 149 -15.03 -0.66 -17.27
N ASN A 150 -16.09 0.14 -17.07
CA ASN A 150 -15.99 1.44 -16.38
C ASN A 150 -15.54 1.28 -14.92
N ARG A 151 -15.95 0.21 -14.22
CA ARG A 151 -15.44 -0.15 -12.88
C ARG A 151 -13.97 -0.60 -12.95
N SER A 152 -13.58 -1.35 -13.99
CA SER A 152 -12.20 -1.79 -14.23
C SER A 152 -11.23 -0.63 -14.46
N GLY A 153 -11.58 0.31 -15.34
CA GLY A 153 -10.75 1.49 -15.64
C GLY A 153 -10.57 2.41 -14.43
N ARG A 154 -11.63 2.61 -13.63
CA ARG A 154 -11.52 3.34 -12.35
C ARG A 154 -10.58 2.63 -11.37
N ALA A 155 -10.68 1.31 -11.23
CA ALA A 155 -9.77 0.53 -10.39
C ALA A 155 -8.31 0.63 -10.87
N GLN A 156 -8.06 0.58 -12.18
CA GLN A 156 -6.72 0.77 -12.74
C GLN A 156 -6.16 2.16 -12.40
N ASN A 157 -6.96 3.22 -12.56
CA ASN A 157 -6.55 4.58 -12.23
C ASN A 157 -6.21 4.73 -10.74
N TYR A 158 -7.06 4.22 -9.83
CA TYR A 158 -6.76 4.24 -8.40
C TYR A 158 -5.50 3.41 -8.03
N SER A 159 -5.22 2.33 -8.76
CA SER A 159 -3.96 1.59 -8.63
C SER A 159 -2.76 2.47 -9.02
N HIS A 160 -2.82 3.16 -10.16
CA HIS A 160 -1.75 4.03 -10.63
C HIS A 160 -1.53 5.24 -9.69
N ILE A 161 -2.60 5.87 -9.20
CA ILE A 161 -2.54 6.96 -8.20
C ILE A 161 -1.87 6.45 -6.91
N SER A 162 -2.22 5.24 -6.46
CA SER A 162 -1.61 4.64 -5.26
C SER A 162 -0.10 4.38 -5.44
N ILE A 163 0.32 3.92 -6.63
CA ILE A 163 1.75 3.73 -6.97
C ILE A 163 2.47 5.08 -7.01
N ALA A 164 1.89 6.09 -7.67
CA ALA A 164 2.47 7.44 -7.74
C ALA A 164 2.66 8.07 -6.35
N LEU A 165 1.68 7.92 -5.46
CA LEU A 165 1.77 8.36 -4.06
C LEU A 165 2.84 7.58 -3.28
N HIS A 166 2.97 6.25 -3.49
CA HIS A 166 4.02 5.46 -2.86
C HIS A 166 5.42 5.94 -3.28
N LEU A 167 5.63 6.19 -4.59
CA LEU A 167 6.89 6.70 -5.13
C LEU A 167 7.18 8.13 -4.65
N GLY A 168 6.16 8.99 -4.54
CA GLY A 168 6.30 10.32 -3.96
C GLY A 168 6.74 10.30 -2.49
N LEU A 169 6.13 9.45 -1.67
CA LEU A 169 6.53 9.26 -0.26
C LEU A 169 7.94 8.65 -0.13
N MET A 170 8.31 7.71 -1.02
CA MET A 170 9.66 7.17 -1.09
C MET A 170 10.69 8.25 -1.47
N GLY A 171 10.38 9.11 -2.44
CA GLY A 171 11.19 10.26 -2.81
C GLY A 171 11.37 11.26 -1.66
N ALA A 172 10.30 11.52 -0.90
CA ALA A 172 10.36 12.38 0.29
C ALA A 172 11.28 11.83 1.39
N GLY A 173 11.18 10.53 1.70
CA GLY A 173 12.06 9.87 2.69
C GLY A 173 13.53 9.85 2.26
N LEU A 174 13.80 9.65 0.96
CA LEU A 174 15.15 9.71 0.39
C LEU A 174 15.72 11.14 0.44
N PHE A 175 14.92 12.15 0.09
CA PHE A 175 15.31 13.57 0.17
C PHE A 175 15.60 14.00 1.62
N GLN A 176 14.78 13.56 2.59
CA GLN A 176 15.03 13.79 4.01
C GLN A 176 16.39 13.21 4.46
N GLY A 177 16.69 11.97 4.06
CA GLY A 177 17.99 11.34 4.33
C GLY A 177 19.17 12.06 3.68
N TYR A 178 19.02 12.50 2.44
CA TYR A 178 20.05 13.25 1.72
C TYR A 178 20.40 14.57 2.43
N ARG A 179 19.40 15.34 2.87
CA ARG A 179 19.63 16.57 3.66
C ARG A 179 20.39 16.30 4.96
N ILE A 180 19.99 15.26 5.71
CA ILE A 180 20.66 14.85 6.95
C ILE A 180 22.13 14.47 6.67
N GLN A 181 22.40 13.78 5.56
CA GLN A 181 23.76 13.40 5.16
C GLN A 181 24.63 14.62 4.82
N GLN A 182 24.09 15.64 4.14
CA GLN A 182 24.79 16.90 3.87
C GLN A 182 25.12 17.66 5.17
N GLU A 183 24.14 17.83 6.06
CA GLU A 183 24.32 18.53 7.34
C GLU A 183 25.40 17.87 8.22
N LEU A 184 25.50 16.55 8.20
CA LEU A 184 26.55 15.80 8.89
C LEU A 184 27.93 15.92 8.21
N GLN A 185 27.99 15.99 6.88
CA GLN A 185 29.24 16.24 6.17
C GLN A 185 29.80 17.64 6.50
N GLU A 186 28.96 18.67 6.48
CA GLU A 186 29.36 20.02 6.90
C GLU A 186 29.86 20.07 8.35
N GLN A 187 29.15 19.45 9.29
CA GLN A 187 29.57 19.41 10.69
C GLN A 187 30.90 18.70 10.87
N ASN A 188 31.17 17.64 10.12
CA ASN A 188 32.44 16.92 10.19
C ASN A 188 33.59 17.72 9.57
N LEU A 189 33.35 18.42 8.46
CA LEU A 189 34.33 19.36 7.88
C LEU A 189 34.67 20.49 8.88
N LYS A 190 33.67 21.13 9.49
CA LYS A 190 33.86 22.17 10.51
C LYS A 190 34.62 21.65 11.74
N LYS A 191 34.38 20.40 12.18
CA LYS A 191 35.15 19.76 13.27
C LYS A 191 36.62 19.49 12.88
N LEU A 192 36.88 19.05 11.65
CA LEU A 192 38.24 18.83 11.14
C LEU A 192 39.00 20.14 10.98
N GLU A 193 38.33 21.20 10.52
CA GLU A 193 38.87 22.55 10.44
C GLU A 193 39.28 23.06 11.84
N ILE A 194 38.40 22.98 12.83
CA ILE A 194 38.69 23.35 14.23
C ILE A 194 39.85 22.53 14.82
N GLN A 195 39.91 21.22 14.56
CA GLN A 195 41.04 20.39 14.99
C GLN A 195 42.35 20.77 14.29
N SER A 196 42.31 21.09 12.99
CA SER A 196 43.50 21.52 12.24
C SER A 196 44.00 22.90 12.67
N ALA A 197 43.10 23.84 12.94
CA ALA A 197 43.42 25.15 13.52
C ALA A 197 44.03 25.01 14.93
N GLY A 198 43.45 24.16 15.80
CA GLY A 198 44.02 23.86 17.10
C GLY A 198 45.42 23.23 17.02
N ARG A 199 45.64 22.34 16.04
CA ARG A 199 46.94 21.67 15.78
C ARG A 199 47.98 22.61 15.16
N ASN A 200 47.54 23.64 14.46
CA ASN A 200 48.36 24.71 13.90
C ASN A 200 48.42 25.95 14.81
N SER A 201 48.06 25.82 16.09
CA SER A 201 48.44 26.82 17.10
C SER A 201 49.96 26.95 17.09
N PRO A 202 50.56 28.15 16.91
CA PRO A 202 52.00 28.30 16.97
C PRO A 202 52.48 27.90 18.37
N GLY A 203 53.17 26.77 18.46
CA GLY A 203 53.61 26.22 19.73
C GLY A 203 54.50 27.21 20.47
N LEU A 204 54.08 27.62 21.67
CA LEU A 204 54.92 28.35 22.61
C LEU A 204 56.06 27.42 23.07
N SER A 205 57.14 27.44 22.28
CA SER A 205 58.37 26.69 22.51
C SER A 205 59.12 27.27 23.71
N PHE A 206 58.61 27.02 24.91
CA PHE A 206 59.40 27.14 26.13
C PHE A 206 60.57 26.16 26.05
N GLY A 207 61.78 26.71 25.97
CA GLY A 207 62.99 25.95 25.68
C GLY A 207 63.37 24.98 26.80
N HIS A 208 63.83 23.80 26.38
CA HIS A 208 64.61 22.81 27.15
C HIS A 208 64.51 22.87 28.70
N THR A 209 63.41 22.37 29.25
CA THR A 209 63.41 21.78 30.59
C THR A 209 62.93 20.33 30.53
N TRP A 210 63.57 19.49 31.34
CA TRP A 210 63.57 18.03 31.18
C TRP A 210 62.26 17.41 31.69
N VAL A 211 61.68 16.51 30.91
CA VAL A 211 60.69 15.55 31.42
C VAL A 211 61.45 14.35 31.96
N VAL A 212 61.53 14.24 33.29
CA VAL A 212 62.02 13.04 33.96
C VAL A 212 60.83 12.14 34.31
N GLN A 213 60.78 10.99 33.66
CA GLN A 213 60.21 9.78 34.26
C GLN A 213 61.39 8.82 34.49
N PHE A 214 61.31 8.01 35.55
CA PHE A 214 62.42 7.29 36.17
C PHE A 214 63.32 6.49 35.21
#